data_AF-A0A9W7DXL8-F1
#
_entry.id   AF-A0A9W7DXL8-F1
#
_cell.length_a   1.000
_cell.length_b   1.000
_cell.length_c   1.000
_cell.angle_alpha   90.00
_cell.angle_beta   90.00
_cell.angle_gamma   90.00
#
_symmetry.space_group_name_H-M   'P 1'
#
loop_
_entity.id
_entity.type
_entity.pdbx_description
1 polymer ?
#
loop_
_entity_poly.entity_id
_entity_poly.type
_entity_poly.pdbx_seq_one_letter_code
_entity_poly.pdbx_strand_id
1 'polypeptide(L)'
;MYVRNQPHKTVLTKADTESMGASASIPETLDQATASSLLGSSFDETKFKDLAGEAGTITGAQALEYLNGTTRNSAFVFVKPHANTEETQKFVREKLEGAGLTIASEGTISGTDIDSKKLIDQHYYAIASKATILKPSALAVPSDKFEAKFGEPWSKVLAEDRAVNAMDACERFGLDASGLEKAWRLCEPKDKVVKFGGGFYCGLVEVEGKEPLYVFNAFFMSMRSKFVGAENSIYYFSVEWDPAMLSWADFRGKLLGPTDPNEAPEESI
;
A
#
# COMPACT_ATOMS: atom_id res chain seq x y z
N MET A 1 -10.77 -1.11 -3.04
CA MET A 1 -10.00 0.14 -2.75
C MET A 1 -8.53 -0.15 -2.42
N TYR A 2 -7.63 0.85 -2.41
CA TYR A 2 -6.25 0.69 -1.90
C TYR A 2 -6.06 1.56 -0.64
N VAL A 3 -5.34 1.03 0.34
CA VAL A 3 -5.05 1.68 1.63
C VAL A 3 -3.56 1.67 1.87
N ARG A 4 -2.99 2.83 2.19
CA ARG A 4 -1.64 2.94 2.75
C ARG A 4 -1.77 3.20 4.25
N ASN A 5 -1.18 2.33 5.07
CA ASN A 5 -0.98 2.63 6.49
C ASN A 5 -0.05 3.85 6.57
N GLN A 6 -0.49 4.91 7.22
CA GLN A 6 0.39 5.98 7.71
C GLN A 6 0.72 5.60 9.14
N PRO A 7 1.87 4.92 9.40
CA PRO A 7 2.24 4.60 10.76
C PRO A 7 2.55 5.92 11.48
N HIS A 8 1.61 6.43 12.25
CA HIS A 8 2.00 7.00 13.53
C HIS A 8 2.50 5.81 14.35
N LYS A 9 3.82 5.56 14.25
CA LYS A 9 4.50 4.68 15.20
C LYS A 9 4.04 5.11 16.60
N THR A 10 3.37 4.21 17.32
CA THR A 10 3.71 3.75 18.67
C THR A 10 2.61 2.77 19.11
N VAL A 11 2.50 1.60 18.45
CA VAL A 11 1.87 0.46 19.10
C VAL A 11 3.02 -0.34 19.67
N LEU A 12 3.34 -0.12 20.95
CA LEU A 12 4.24 -1.01 21.67
C LEU A 12 3.48 -2.29 21.93
N THR A 13 3.76 -3.34 21.17
CA THR A 13 3.26 -4.67 21.47
C THR A 13 4.08 -5.28 22.59
N LYS A 14 3.51 -6.25 23.31
CA LYS A 14 4.24 -7.05 24.31
C LYS A 14 5.40 -7.86 23.71
N ALA A 15 5.49 -7.97 22.39
CA ALA A 15 6.63 -8.57 21.68
C ALA A 15 7.73 -7.54 21.40
N ASP A 16 7.41 -6.24 21.30
CA ASP A 16 8.40 -5.18 21.11
C ASP A 16 9.29 -4.99 22.35
N THR A 17 8.78 -5.34 23.54
CA THR A 17 9.55 -5.32 24.79
C THR A 17 10.64 -6.39 24.86
N GLU A 18 10.59 -7.45 24.05
CA GLU A 18 11.59 -8.53 24.07
C GLU A 18 12.73 -8.32 23.06
N SER A 19 12.58 -7.41 22.09
CA SER A 19 13.62 -7.15 21.06
C SER A 19 14.42 -5.85 21.24
N MET A 20 14.02 -5.00 22.20
CA MET A 20 14.77 -3.78 22.52
C MET A 20 15.95 -4.13 23.44
N GLY A 21 17.14 -4.18 22.84
CA GLY A 21 18.41 -4.31 23.56
C GLY A 21 18.52 -3.35 24.75
N ALA A 22 19.11 -3.85 25.83
CA ALA A 22 19.24 -3.22 27.14
C ALA A 22 19.45 -1.69 27.12
N SER A 23 18.52 -0.95 27.74
CA SER A 23 18.74 0.22 28.64
C SER A 23 17.66 1.32 28.66
N ALA A 24 16.50 1.13 28.03
CA ALA A 24 15.34 2.02 28.26
C ALA A 24 14.24 1.27 29.03
N SER A 25 14.32 1.25 30.36
CA SER A 25 13.21 0.79 31.20
C SER A 25 12.08 1.81 31.10
N ILE A 26 10.89 1.40 30.68
CA ILE A 26 9.68 2.23 30.79
C ILE A 26 9.53 2.60 32.28
N PRO A 27 9.44 3.89 32.63
CA PRO A 27 9.22 4.31 34.00
C PRO A 27 8.01 3.58 34.61
N GLU A 28 8.12 3.13 35.87
CA GLU A 28 7.00 2.44 36.56
C GLU A 28 5.74 3.31 36.61
N THR A 29 5.94 4.64 36.64
CA THR A 29 4.89 5.65 36.50
C THR A 29 5.28 6.74 35.52
N LEU A 30 4.30 7.31 34.82
CA LEU A 30 4.44 8.40 33.87
C LEU A 30 3.74 9.65 34.41
N ASP A 31 4.44 10.77 34.50
CA ASP A 31 3.84 12.07 34.85
C ASP A 31 3.31 12.81 33.61
N GLN A 32 2.55 13.88 33.84
CA GLN A 32 1.92 14.65 32.77
C GLN A 32 2.95 15.26 31.80
N ALA A 33 4.06 15.78 32.32
CA ALA A 33 5.10 16.43 31.51
C ALA A 33 5.77 15.43 30.57
N THR A 34 6.08 14.24 31.06
CA THR A 34 6.68 13.14 30.30
C THR A 34 5.69 12.61 29.26
N ALA A 35 4.43 12.39 29.63
CA ALA A 35 3.38 11.96 28.71
C ALA A 35 3.16 12.96 27.57
N SER A 36 3.07 14.26 27.90
CA SER A 36 2.92 15.34 26.93
C SER A 36 4.14 15.43 26.00
N SER A 37 5.35 15.31 26.53
CA SER A 37 6.57 15.31 25.72
C SER A 37 6.66 14.12 24.77
N LEU A 38 6.21 12.94 25.18
CA LEU A 38 6.27 11.72 24.35
C LEU A 38 5.22 11.73 23.24
N LEU A 39 4.02 12.24 23.51
CA LEU A 39 2.88 12.16 22.59
C LEU A 39 2.66 13.43 21.78
N GLY A 40 3.24 14.56 22.18
CA GLY A 40 3.11 15.82 21.48
C GLY A 40 1.65 16.17 21.22
N SER A 41 1.28 16.33 19.94
CA SER A 41 -0.08 16.68 19.53
C SER A 41 -1.14 15.62 19.82
N SER A 42 -0.74 14.38 20.12
CA SER A 42 -1.64 13.28 20.47
C SER A 42 -1.90 13.19 21.98
N PHE A 43 -1.31 14.07 22.78
CA PHE A 43 -1.54 14.13 24.22
C PHE A 43 -2.93 14.71 24.54
N ASP A 44 -3.77 13.92 25.18
CA ASP A 44 -5.04 14.37 25.76
C ASP A 44 -4.87 14.59 27.27
N GLU A 45 -4.93 15.85 27.69
CA GLU A 45 -4.76 16.26 29.09
C GLU A 45 -5.92 15.82 29.97
N THR A 46 -7.15 15.83 29.46
CA THR A 46 -8.35 15.45 30.23
C THR A 46 -8.29 13.97 30.54
N LYS A 47 -8.06 13.15 29.51
CA LYS A 47 -7.93 11.70 29.66
C LYS A 47 -6.75 11.30 30.56
N PHE A 48 -5.64 12.03 30.49
CA PHE A 48 -4.50 11.80 31.39
C PHE A 48 -4.89 12.09 32.83
N LYS A 49 -5.53 13.23 33.11
CA LYS A 49 -5.97 13.63 34.45
C LYS A 49 -6.99 12.64 35.03
N ASP A 50 -7.91 12.14 34.22
CA ASP A 50 -8.90 11.15 34.64
C ASP A 50 -8.24 9.83 35.09
N LEU A 51 -7.20 9.38 34.37
CA LEU A 51 -6.45 8.16 34.73
C LEU A 51 -5.48 8.38 35.90
N ALA A 52 -4.85 9.56 35.98
CA ALA A 52 -3.88 9.90 37.00
C ALA A 52 -4.52 10.22 38.36
N GLY A 53 -5.76 10.74 38.35
CA GLY A 53 -6.47 11.16 39.55
C GLY A 53 -5.65 12.11 40.42
N GLU A 54 -5.81 12.02 41.74
CA GLU A 54 -5.07 12.83 42.71
C GLU A 54 -3.56 12.49 42.75
N ALA A 55 -3.16 11.32 42.26
CA ALA A 55 -1.76 10.87 42.28
C ALA A 55 -0.90 11.63 41.27
N GLY A 56 -1.50 12.26 40.25
CA GLY A 56 -0.78 13.05 39.24
C GLY A 56 0.16 12.25 38.33
N THR A 57 0.17 10.93 38.44
CA THR A 57 0.96 10.00 37.63
C THR A 57 0.12 8.77 37.28
N ILE A 58 0.44 8.10 36.16
CA ILE A 58 -0.19 6.85 35.73
C ILE A 58 0.81 5.70 35.80
N THR A 59 0.39 4.51 36.22
CA THR A 59 1.23 3.29 36.22
C THR A 59 1.55 2.82 34.80
N GLY A 60 2.54 1.95 34.61
CA GLY A 60 2.82 1.34 33.31
C GLY A 60 1.61 0.66 32.64
N ALA A 61 0.70 0.05 33.41
CA ALA A 61 -0.53 -0.53 32.87
C ALA A 61 -1.52 0.55 32.38
N GLN A 62 -1.70 1.61 33.16
CA GLN A 62 -2.54 2.76 32.77
C GLN A 62 -1.90 3.56 31.63
N ALA A 63 -0.57 3.60 31.55
CA ALA A 63 0.15 4.18 30.42
C ALA A 63 -0.12 3.39 29.14
N LEU A 64 -0.13 2.05 29.19
CA LEU A 64 -0.54 1.22 28.05
C LEU A 64 -2.00 1.46 27.65
N GLU A 65 -2.92 1.59 28.60
CA GLU A 65 -4.33 1.92 28.35
C GLU A 65 -4.50 3.33 27.73
N TYR A 66 -3.76 4.30 28.27
CA TYR A 66 -3.73 5.67 27.77
C TYR A 66 -3.20 5.73 26.33
N LEU A 67 -2.07 5.07 26.07
CA LEU A 67 -1.43 4.97 24.76
C LEU A 67 -2.33 4.25 23.76
N ASN A 68 -2.91 3.11 24.13
CA ASN A 68 -3.79 2.36 23.24
C ASN A 68 -5.05 3.15 22.86
N GLY A 69 -5.64 3.88 23.81
CA GLY A 69 -6.78 4.74 23.50
C GLY A 69 -6.40 6.14 22.98
N THR A 70 -5.12 6.41 22.69
CA THR A 70 -4.68 7.62 21.96
C THR A 70 -4.15 7.27 20.57
N THR A 71 -3.76 6.02 20.31
CA THR A 71 -3.41 5.54 18.98
C THR A 71 -4.65 5.29 18.13
N ARG A 72 -4.97 6.21 17.22
CA ARG A 72 -6.00 6.00 16.19
C ARG A 72 -5.40 5.28 14.98
N ASN A 73 -6.17 4.34 14.42
CA ASN A 73 -5.90 3.89 13.06
C ASN A 73 -6.24 5.03 12.10
N SER A 74 -5.46 5.16 11.01
CA SER A 74 -5.77 6.08 9.93
C SER A 74 -5.53 5.45 8.56
N ALA A 75 -6.31 5.88 7.58
CA ALA A 75 -6.20 5.38 6.21
C ALA A 75 -6.48 6.49 5.19
N PHE A 76 -5.74 6.44 4.09
CA PHE A 76 -6.13 7.12 2.85
C PHE A 76 -6.88 6.12 1.96
N VAL A 77 -8.17 6.35 1.79
CA VAL A 77 -9.08 5.55 0.97
C VAL A 77 -9.44 6.36 -0.26
N PHE A 78 -9.53 5.74 -1.43
CA PHE A 78 -9.99 6.46 -2.62
C PHE A 78 -10.79 5.57 -3.57
N VAL A 79 -11.73 6.21 -4.26
CA VAL A 79 -12.49 5.65 -5.38
C VAL A 79 -11.65 5.78 -6.65
N LYS A 80 -11.48 4.66 -7.37
CA LYS A 80 -10.69 4.62 -8.60
C LYS A 80 -11.46 5.33 -9.74
N PRO A 81 -10.76 5.83 -10.78
CA PRO A 81 -11.40 6.68 -11.80
C PRO A 81 -12.58 6.02 -12.51
N HIS A 82 -12.50 4.72 -12.84
CA HIS A 82 -13.59 3.99 -13.49
C HIS A 82 -14.87 3.83 -12.65
N ALA A 83 -14.79 4.05 -11.33
CA ALA A 83 -15.91 3.97 -10.41
C ALA A 83 -16.21 5.33 -9.77
N ASN A 84 -15.55 6.41 -10.21
CA ASN A 84 -15.62 7.71 -9.55
C ASN A 84 -16.88 8.50 -9.97
N THR A 85 -18.04 8.06 -9.51
CA THR A 85 -19.32 8.77 -9.65
C THR A 85 -19.77 9.35 -8.31
N GLU A 86 -20.68 10.34 -8.33
CA GLU A 86 -21.24 10.93 -7.11
C GLU A 86 -21.94 9.89 -6.23
N GLU A 87 -22.65 8.94 -6.85
CA GLU A 87 -23.34 7.85 -6.16
C GLU A 87 -22.35 6.92 -5.45
N THR A 88 -21.23 6.60 -6.12
CA THR A 88 -20.20 5.75 -5.52
C THR A 88 -19.48 6.49 -4.39
N GLN A 89 -19.16 7.77 -4.57
CA GLN A 89 -18.59 8.59 -3.50
C GLN A 89 -19.51 8.66 -2.28
N LYS A 90 -20.82 8.87 -2.50
CA LYS A 90 -21.83 8.88 -1.45
C LYS A 90 -21.92 7.54 -0.72
N PHE A 91 -22.02 6.44 -1.47
CA PHE A 91 -22.07 5.09 -0.91
C PHE A 91 -20.85 4.79 -0.03
N VAL A 92 -19.66 5.12 -0.52
CA VAL A 92 -18.41 4.95 0.24
C VAL A 92 -18.42 5.77 1.52
N ARG A 93 -18.81 7.05 1.44
CA ARG A 93 -18.91 7.93 2.61
C ARG A 93 -19.83 7.33 3.67
N GLU A 94 -21.04 6.93 3.27
CA GLU A 94 -22.04 6.34 4.16
C GLU A 94 -21.54 5.04 4.81
N LYS A 95 -20.83 4.17 4.06
CA LYS A 95 -20.24 2.94 4.61
C LYS A 95 -19.10 3.21 5.59
N LEU A 96 -18.24 4.21 5.33
CA LEU A 96 -17.16 4.58 6.24
C LEU A 96 -17.72 5.18 7.54
N GLU A 97 -18.63 6.15 7.44
CA GLU A 97 -19.26 6.79 8.60
C GLU A 97 -20.12 5.80 9.40
N GLY A 98 -20.88 4.94 8.72
CA GLY A 98 -21.68 3.89 9.33
C GLY A 98 -20.85 2.84 10.09
N ALA A 99 -19.58 2.68 9.74
CA ALA A 99 -18.61 1.86 10.47
C ALA A 99 -17.93 2.60 11.64
N GLY A 100 -18.34 3.84 11.95
CA GLY A 100 -17.80 4.64 13.04
C GLY A 100 -16.47 5.33 12.73
N LEU A 101 -16.07 5.41 11.45
CA LEU A 101 -14.86 6.13 11.05
C LEU A 101 -15.15 7.64 10.97
N THR A 102 -14.19 8.44 11.41
CA THR A 102 -14.22 9.90 11.22
C THR A 102 -13.52 10.23 9.91
N ILE A 103 -14.19 10.96 9.00
CA ILE A 103 -13.57 11.50 7.79
C ILE A 103 -12.93 12.84 8.13
N ALA A 104 -11.61 12.87 8.22
CA ALA A 104 -10.84 14.06 8.55
C ALA A 104 -10.75 15.04 7.37
N SER A 105 -10.70 14.52 6.14
CA SER A 105 -10.73 15.32 4.91
C SER A 105 -11.11 14.44 3.73
N GLU A 106 -11.76 15.02 2.73
CA GLU A 106 -12.08 14.33 1.49
C GLU A 106 -12.00 15.29 0.30
N GLY A 107 -11.95 14.76 -0.92
CA GLY A 107 -12.01 15.59 -2.12
C GLY A 107 -11.50 14.92 -3.38
N THR A 108 -11.42 15.71 -4.43
CA THR A 108 -10.97 15.27 -5.75
C THR A 108 -9.48 15.53 -5.93
N ILE A 109 -8.77 14.55 -6.50
CA ILE A 109 -7.42 14.74 -7.06
C ILE A 109 -7.49 14.43 -8.54
N SER A 110 -7.21 15.43 -9.38
CA SER A 110 -7.25 15.28 -10.84
C SER A 110 -6.12 14.39 -11.35
N GLY A 111 -6.33 13.76 -12.50
CA GLY A 111 -5.33 12.96 -13.20
C GLY A 111 -4.15 13.79 -13.67
N THR A 112 -4.35 15.09 -13.94
CA THR A 112 -3.27 16.04 -14.23
C THR A 112 -2.37 16.29 -13.02
N ASP A 113 -2.94 16.40 -11.83
CA ASP A 113 -2.18 16.53 -10.58
C ASP A 113 -1.46 15.23 -10.24
N ILE A 114 -2.12 14.08 -10.41
CA ILE A 114 -1.52 12.76 -10.21
C ILE A 114 -0.29 12.58 -11.10
N ASP A 115 -0.39 13.00 -12.37
CA ASP A 115 0.70 12.86 -13.34
C ASP A 115 1.87 13.80 -13.03
N SER A 116 1.59 15.10 -12.91
CA SER A 116 2.62 16.13 -12.70
C SER A 116 3.38 15.94 -11.39
N LYS A 117 2.69 15.54 -10.32
CA LYS A 117 3.29 15.26 -9.00
C LYS A 117 3.76 13.81 -8.84
N LYS A 118 3.57 12.96 -9.86
CA LYS A 118 3.93 11.53 -9.86
C LYS A 118 3.33 10.75 -8.69
N LEU A 119 2.11 11.11 -8.26
CA LEU A 119 1.50 10.57 -7.03
C LEU A 119 1.28 9.06 -7.13
N ILE A 120 0.81 8.57 -8.28
CA ILE A 120 0.55 7.14 -8.49
C ILE A 120 1.86 6.34 -8.57
N ASP A 121 2.91 6.94 -9.14
CA ASP A 121 4.24 6.36 -9.22
C ASP A 121 4.86 6.23 -7.82
N GLN A 122 4.72 7.25 -6.97
CA GLN A 122 5.18 7.22 -5.58
C GLN A 122 4.36 6.23 -4.74
N HIS A 123 3.06 6.20 -4.94
CA HIS A 123 2.15 5.29 -4.25
C HIS A 123 2.46 3.82 -4.57
N TYR A 124 2.75 3.52 -5.83
CA TYR A 124 3.16 2.20 -6.31
C TYR A 124 4.66 2.07 -6.57
N TYR A 125 5.50 2.78 -5.80
CA TYR A 125 6.94 2.90 -6.10
C TYR A 125 7.65 1.55 -6.27
N ALA A 126 7.31 0.55 -5.47
CA ALA A 126 7.88 -0.79 -5.57
C ALA A 126 7.63 -1.45 -6.94
N ILE A 127 6.51 -1.15 -7.59
CA ILE A 127 6.15 -1.62 -8.93
C ILE A 127 6.76 -0.69 -9.98
N ALA A 128 6.55 0.62 -9.83
CA ALA A 128 6.95 1.65 -10.77
C ALA A 128 8.46 1.63 -11.05
N SER A 129 9.27 1.61 -9.98
CA SER A 129 10.74 1.60 -10.08
C SER A 129 11.25 0.44 -10.94
N LYS A 130 10.66 -0.76 -10.82
CA LYS A 130 11.08 -1.93 -11.60
C LYS A 130 10.52 -1.95 -13.03
N ALA A 131 9.44 -1.21 -13.27
CA ALA A 131 8.82 -1.12 -14.58
C ALA A 131 9.49 -0.05 -15.47
N THR A 132 10.02 1.04 -14.89
CA THR A 132 10.43 2.21 -15.68
C THR A 132 11.77 2.85 -15.29
N ILE A 133 12.38 2.49 -14.15
CA ILE A 133 13.59 3.16 -13.65
C ILE A 133 14.78 2.21 -13.64
N LEU A 134 14.63 1.09 -12.94
CA LEU A 134 15.71 0.13 -12.72
C LEU A 134 15.90 -0.73 -13.97
N LYS A 135 17.18 -0.94 -14.31
CA LYS A 135 17.57 -1.96 -15.27
C LYS A 135 17.61 -3.33 -14.59
N PRO A 136 17.44 -4.44 -15.33
CA PRO A 136 17.44 -5.79 -14.77
C PRO A 136 18.67 -6.15 -13.93
N SER A 137 19.85 -5.65 -14.30
CA SER A 137 21.09 -5.85 -13.54
C SER A 137 21.08 -5.22 -12.14
N ALA A 138 20.19 -4.24 -11.89
CA ALA A 138 20.01 -3.61 -10.59
C ALA A 138 18.88 -4.25 -9.76
N LEU A 139 18.24 -5.32 -10.26
CA LEU A 139 17.16 -6.00 -9.57
C LEU A 139 17.69 -7.19 -8.77
N ALA A 140 17.28 -7.31 -7.51
CA ALA A 140 17.55 -8.47 -6.67
C ALA A 140 16.61 -9.65 -7.02
N VAL A 141 16.74 -10.19 -8.23
CA VAL A 141 15.95 -11.33 -8.70
C VAL A 141 16.33 -12.60 -7.92
N PRO A 142 15.37 -13.28 -7.26
CA PRO A 142 15.65 -14.55 -6.60
C PRO A 142 15.92 -15.63 -7.67
N SER A 143 17.19 -15.95 -7.87
CA SER A 143 17.65 -16.78 -9.01
C SER A 143 17.03 -18.17 -9.00
N ASP A 144 16.94 -18.84 -7.85
CA ASP A 144 16.33 -20.17 -7.73
C ASP A 144 14.85 -20.16 -8.14
N LYS A 145 14.11 -19.13 -7.75
CA LYS A 145 12.69 -18.98 -8.09
C LYS A 145 12.49 -18.62 -9.56
N PHE A 146 13.42 -17.86 -10.14
CA PHE A 146 13.43 -17.57 -11.57
C PHE A 146 13.68 -18.84 -12.37
N GLU A 147 14.73 -19.59 -12.03
CA GLU A 147 15.11 -20.83 -12.72
C GLU A 147 14.04 -21.91 -12.57
N ALA A 148 13.48 -22.09 -11.36
CA ALA A 148 12.36 -22.99 -11.15
C ALA A 148 11.13 -22.64 -12.00
N LYS A 149 10.93 -21.35 -12.31
CA LYS A 149 9.80 -20.91 -13.15
C LYS A 149 10.07 -21.11 -14.64
N PHE A 150 11.23 -20.67 -15.10
CA PHE A 150 11.52 -20.48 -16.53
C PHE A 150 12.43 -21.57 -17.11
N GLY A 151 12.98 -22.45 -16.26
CA GLY A 151 13.88 -23.52 -16.67
C GLY A 151 15.25 -23.03 -17.12
N GLU A 152 15.64 -21.79 -16.75
CA GLU A 152 16.89 -21.19 -17.20
C GLU A 152 17.53 -20.31 -16.10
N PRO A 153 18.86 -20.35 -15.91
CA PRO A 153 19.54 -19.54 -14.91
C PRO A 153 19.40 -18.05 -15.17
N TRP A 154 19.10 -17.28 -14.12
CA TRP A 154 19.00 -15.82 -14.20
C TRP A 154 20.28 -15.15 -14.73
N SER A 155 21.45 -15.65 -14.32
CA SER A 155 22.74 -15.12 -14.77
C SER A 155 22.93 -15.21 -16.28
N LYS A 156 22.45 -16.29 -16.92
CA LYS A 156 22.49 -16.46 -18.37
C LYS A 156 21.57 -15.46 -19.07
N VAL A 157 20.33 -15.35 -18.60
CA VAL A 157 19.34 -14.40 -19.14
C VAL A 157 19.87 -12.96 -19.10
N LEU A 158 20.52 -12.59 -17.99
CA LEU A 158 21.11 -11.26 -17.82
C LEU A 158 22.32 -11.05 -18.73
N ALA A 159 23.20 -12.05 -18.88
CA ALA A 159 24.37 -11.97 -19.75
C ALA A 159 23.99 -11.87 -21.25
N GLU A 160 22.88 -12.49 -21.63
CA GLU A 160 22.34 -12.46 -23.00
C GLU A 160 21.42 -11.26 -23.27
N ASP A 161 21.26 -10.35 -22.32
CA ASP A 161 20.45 -9.12 -22.45
C ASP A 161 18.98 -9.40 -22.88
N ARG A 162 18.43 -10.52 -22.39
CA ARG A 162 17.04 -10.95 -22.66
C ARG A 162 16.03 -10.49 -21.61
N ALA A 163 16.50 -9.84 -20.55
CA ALA A 163 15.64 -9.24 -19.54
C ALA A 163 15.54 -7.73 -19.75
N VAL A 164 14.37 -7.17 -19.50
CA VAL A 164 14.09 -5.74 -19.66
C VAL A 164 13.01 -5.27 -18.67
N ASN A 165 13.00 -3.97 -18.35
CA ASN A 165 11.84 -3.38 -17.69
C ASN A 165 10.71 -3.13 -18.71
N ALA A 166 9.53 -2.74 -18.23
CA ALA A 166 8.37 -2.52 -19.10
C ALA A 166 8.60 -1.41 -20.15
N MET A 167 9.29 -0.33 -19.79
CA MET A 167 9.59 0.79 -20.69
C MET A 167 10.52 0.36 -21.84
N ASP A 168 11.60 -0.33 -21.51
CA ASP A 168 12.54 -0.88 -22.49
C ASP A 168 11.89 -1.96 -23.36
N ALA A 169 10.97 -2.75 -22.79
CA ALA A 169 10.21 -3.76 -23.55
C ALA A 169 9.31 -3.13 -24.61
N CYS A 170 8.65 -2.02 -24.30
CA CYS A 170 7.89 -1.23 -25.28
C CYS A 170 8.78 -0.82 -26.46
N GLU A 171 9.98 -0.31 -26.19
CA GLU A 171 10.94 0.08 -27.23
C GLU A 171 11.38 -1.12 -28.09
N ARG A 172 11.76 -2.25 -27.47
CA ARG A 172 12.25 -3.45 -28.20
C ARG A 172 11.17 -4.13 -29.04
N PHE A 173 9.96 -4.22 -28.50
CA PHE A 173 8.84 -4.81 -29.22
C PHE A 173 8.20 -3.85 -30.22
N GLY A 174 8.41 -2.54 -30.08
CA GLY A 174 7.70 -1.53 -30.86
C GLY A 174 6.22 -1.42 -30.46
N LEU A 175 5.94 -1.55 -29.17
CA LEU A 175 4.58 -1.52 -28.60
C LEU A 175 4.41 -0.32 -27.69
N ASP A 176 3.19 0.20 -27.62
CA ASP A 176 2.79 1.10 -26.54
C ASP A 176 2.47 0.32 -25.25
N ALA A 177 2.13 1.05 -24.18
CA ALA A 177 1.79 0.45 -22.88
C ALA A 177 0.58 -0.51 -22.95
N SER A 178 -0.39 -0.24 -23.84
CA SER A 178 -1.57 -1.09 -24.00
C SER A 178 -1.23 -2.38 -24.75
N GLY A 179 -0.43 -2.29 -25.81
CA GLY A 179 0.09 -3.41 -26.57
C GLY A 179 0.94 -4.33 -25.69
N LEU A 180 1.82 -3.76 -24.87
CA LEU A 180 2.62 -4.54 -23.93
C LEU A 180 1.75 -5.23 -22.86
N GLU A 181 0.75 -4.54 -22.30
CA GLU A 181 -0.17 -5.18 -21.36
C GLU A 181 -0.93 -6.33 -22.03
N LYS A 182 -1.43 -6.16 -23.26
CA LYS A 182 -2.10 -7.24 -24.01
C LYS A 182 -1.19 -8.45 -24.17
N ALA A 183 0.06 -8.25 -24.59
CA ALA A 183 1.03 -9.33 -24.72
C ALA A 183 1.30 -10.02 -23.37
N TRP A 184 1.44 -9.25 -22.29
CA TRP A 184 1.58 -9.78 -20.93
C TRP A 184 0.39 -10.65 -20.51
N ARG A 185 -0.86 -10.22 -20.75
CA ARG A 185 -2.06 -10.97 -20.37
C ARG A 185 -2.18 -12.31 -21.08
N LEU A 186 -1.60 -12.45 -22.28
CA LEU A 186 -1.52 -13.74 -22.97
C LEU A 186 -0.55 -14.72 -22.32
N CYS A 187 0.38 -14.24 -21.48
CA CYS A 187 1.34 -15.07 -20.75
C CYS A 187 0.77 -15.66 -19.46
N GLU A 188 -0.19 -14.99 -18.81
CA GLU A 188 -0.82 -15.43 -17.56
C GLU A 188 -1.47 -16.83 -17.66
N PRO A 189 -2.37 -17.12 -18.64
CA PRO A 189 -2.99 -18.45 -18.75
C PRO A 189 -1.99 -19.54 -19.21
N LYS A 190 -0.81 -19.15 -19.72
CA LYS A 190 0.27 -20.05 -20.13
C LYS A 190 1.27 -20.32 -19.01
N ASP A 191 0.99 -19.84 -17.80
CA ASP A 191 1.87 -19.93 -16.65
C ASP A 191 3.28 -19.34 -16.91
N LYS A 192 3.39 -18.33 -17.77
CA LYS A 192 4.66 -17.65 -18.12
C LYS A 192 4.95 -16.41 -17.28
N VAL A 193 4.26 -16.25 -16.14
CA VAL A 193 4.40 -15.10 -15.23
C VAL A 193 4.68 -15.60 -13.81
N VAL A 194 5.63 -14.97 -13.12
CA VAL A 194 5.93 -15.24 -11.72
C VAL A 194 5.94 -13.97 -10.89
N LYS A 195 5.36 -14.05 -9.70
CA LYS A 195 5.47 -13.04 -8.66
C LYS A 195 6.61 -13.41 -7.71
N PHE A 196 7.71 -12.66 -7.72
CA PHE A 196 8.80 -12.85 -6.79
C PHE A 196 8.43 -12.39 -5.38
N GLY A 197 7.74 -11.25 -5.28
CA GLY A 197 7.30 -10.66 -4.02
C GLY A 197 6.35 -9.48 -4.24
N GLY A 198 6.14 -8.67 -3.19
CA GLY A 198 5.30 -7.47 -3.27
C GLY A 198 5.75 -6.53 -4.40
N GLY A 199 4.89 -6.33 -5.40
CA GLY A 199 5.16 -5.46 -6.53
C GLY A 199 6.32 -5.88 -7.45
N PHE A 200 6.73 -7.15 -7.40
CA PHE A 200 7.87 -7.66 -8.17
C PHE A 200 7.45 -8.87 -9.00
N TYR A 201 7.14 -8.62 -10.28
CA TYR A 201 6.66 -9.62 -11.23
C TYR A 201 7.58 -9.67 -12.45
N CYS A 202 7.74 -10.88 -13.00
CA CYS A 202 8.45 -11.12 -14.24
C CYS A 202 7.59 -12.03 -15.13
N GLY A 203 7.53 -11.73 -16.42
CA GLY A 203 6.85 -12.55 -17.40
C GLY A 203 7.72 -12.76 -18.63
N LEU A 204 7.71 -13.96 -19.19
CA LEU A 204 8.31 -14.23 -20.49
C LEU A 204 7.31 -13.81 -21.58
N VAL A 205 7.48 -12.59 -22.08
CA VAL A 205 6.57 -11.95 -23.05
C VAL A 205 7.01 -12.31 -24.47
N GLU A 206 6.04 -12.76 -25.26
CA GLU A 206 6.21 -13.17 -26.65
C GLU A 206 5.38 -12.26 -27.55
N VAL A 207 6.02 -11.71 -28.57
CA VAL A 207 5.40 -10.87 -29.59
C VAL A 207 5.78 -11.44 -30.95
N GLU A 208 4.82 -11.59 -31.85
CA GLU A 208 5.05 -12.20 -33.17
C GLU A 208 6.16 -11.47 -33.93
N GLY A 209 7.11 -12.23 -34.49
CA GLY A 209 8.26 -11.69 -35.23
C GLY A 209 9.33 -11.02 -34.36
N LYS A 210 9.28 -11.19 -33.04
CA LYS A 210 10.28 -10.68 -32.09
C LYS A 210 10.81 -11.80 -31.21
N GLU A 211 12.05 -11.66 -30.77
CA GLU A 211 12.63 -12.55 -29.76
C GLU A 211 11.89 -12.39 -28.42
N PRO A 212 11.55 -13.48 -27.70
CA PRO A 212 10.93 -13.41 -26.40
C PRO A 212 11.81 -12.67 -25.37
N LEU A 213 11.19 -11.87 -24.51
CA LEU A 213 11.88 -11.12 -23.46
C LEU A 213 11.30 -11.40 -22.08
N TYR A 214 12.16 -11.43 -21.06
CA TYR A 214 11.76 -11.42 -19.65
C TYR A 214 11.46 -9.99 -19.22
N VAL A 215 10.18 -9.64 -19.13
CA VAL A 215 9.73 -8.29 -18.85
C VAL A 215 9.32 -8.14 -17.39
N PHE A 216 9.83 -7.12 -16.72
CA PHE A 216 9.42 -6.80 -15.35
C PHE A 216 8.22 -5.86 -15.30
N ASN A 217 7.19 -6.24 -14.55
CA ASN A 217 6.00 -5.43 -14.25
C ASN A 217 5.34 -4.78 -15.50
N ALA A 218 5.20 -5.55 -16.59
CA ALA A 218 4.76 -5.04 -17.90
C ALA A 218 3.38 -4.33 -17.88
N PHE A 219 2.52 -4.70 -16.94
CA PHE A 219 1.18 -4.10 -16.75
C PHE A 219 1.21 -2.69 -16.14
N PHE A 220 2.33 -2.24 -15.54
CA PHE A 220 2.36 -1.02 -14.75
C PHE A 220 1.96 0.23 -15.53
N MET A 221 2.46 0.39 -16.76
CA MET A 221 2.21 1.61 -17.55
C MET A 221 0.73 1.73 -17.95
N SER A 222 0.08 0.61 -18.29
CA SER A 222 -1.36 0.59 -18.55
C SER A 222 -2.21 0.72 -17.27
N MET A 223 -1.70 0.24 -16.13
CA MET A 223 -2.32 0.53 -14.84
C MET A 223 -2.23 2.03 -14.52
N ARG A 224 -1.07 2.66 -14.74
CA ARG A 224 -0.82 4.09 -14.52
C ARG A 224 -1.73 4.96 -15.37
N SER A 225 -1.93 4.62 -16.66
CA SER A 225 -2.75 5.41 -17.59
C SER A 225 -4.20 5.56 -17.13
N LYS A 226 -4.72 4.61 -16.34
CA LYS A 226 -6.07 4.67 -15.75
C LYS A 226 -6.23 5.77 -14.70
N PHE A 227 -5.13 6.35 -14.19
CA PHE A 227 -5.14 7.37 -13.14
C PHE A 227 -4.75 8.77 -13.63
N VAL A 228 -4.13 8.88 -14.82
CA VAL A 228 -3.57 10.14 -15.31
C VAL A 228 -4.33 10.66 -16.54
N GLY A 229 -4.22 11.94 -16.83
CA GLY A 229 -4.94 12.59 -17.95
C GLY A 229 -6.06 13.52 -17.48
N ALA A 230 -6.49 14.42 -18.37
CA ALA A 230 -7.43 15.50 -18.05
C ALA A 230 -8.83 14.99 -17.63
N GLU A 231 -9.26 13.88 -18.20
CA GLU A 231 -10.58 13.29 -17.95
C GLU A 231 -10.61 12.32 -16.75
N ASN A 232 -9.46 12.08 -16.12
CA ASN A 232 -9.36 11.14 -15.01
C ASN A 232 -9.30 11.90 -13.68
N SER A 233 -9.86 11.31 -12.63
CA SER A 233 -9.70 11.77 -11.26
C SER A 233 -9.99 10.65 -10.27
N ILE A 234 -9.45 10.77 -9.06
CA ILE A 234 -9.90 9.98 -7.90
C ILE A 234 -10.67 10.89 -6.94
N TYR A 235 -11.53 10.29 -6.13
CA TYR A 235 -12.08 10.93 -4.95
C TYR A 235 -11.55 10.21 -3.71
N TYR A 236 -10.95 10.96 -2.79
CA TYR A 236 -10.29 10.41 -1.60
C TYR A 236 -11.04 10.74 -0.32
N PHE A 237 -10.81 9.90 0.69
CA PHE A 237 -11.22 10.06 2.08
C PHE A 237 -9.98 9.78 2.93
N SER A 238 -9.57 10.76 3.74
CA SER A 238 -8.63 10.56 4.83
C SER A 238 -9.45 10.28 6.07
N VAL A 239 -9.33 9.07 6.60
CA VAL A 239 -10.17 8.59 7.69
C VAL A 239 -9.36 8.19 8.91
N GLU A 240 -9.94 8.33 10.09
CA GLU A 240 -9.38 7.92 11.36
C GLU A 240 -10.41 7.27 12.28
N TRP A 241 -10.01 6.27 13.06
CA TRP A 241 -10.90 5.54 13.97
C TRP A 241 -10.15 4.91 15.13
N ASP A 242 -10.90 4.57 16.17
CA ASP A 242 -10.37 3.81 17.30
C ASP A 242 -10.17 2.34 16.90
N PRO A 243 -8.95 1.78 17.01
CA PRO A 243 -8.70 0.36 16.73
C PRO A 243 -9.56 -0.60 17.57
N ALA A 244 -10.08 -0.19 18.73
CA ALA A 244 -11.00 -0.97 19.55
C ALA A 244 -12.40 -1.10 18.92
N MET A 245 -12.83 -0.15 18.09
CA MET A 245 -14.10 -0.22 17.36
C MET A 245 -13.99 -1.07 16.10
N LEU A 246 -12.86 -0.98 15.39
CA LEU A 246 -12.62 -1.72 14.15
C LEU A 246 -11.14 -2.06 14.02
N SER A 247 -10.83 -3.35 14.07
CA SER A 247 -9.46 -3.81 13.87
C SER A 247 -8.98 -3.48 12.45
N TRP A 248 -7.67 -3.29 12.26
CA TRP A 248 -7.12 -3.03 10.92
C TRP A 248 -7.40 -4.18 9.94
N ALA A 249 -7.39 -5.42 10.44
CA ALA A 249 -7.70 -6.60 9.63
C ALA A 249 -9.15 -6.59 9.16
N ASP A 250 -10.10 -6.24 10.03
CA ASP A 250 -11.53 -6.14 9.68
C ASP A 250 -11.80 -4.93 8.77
N PHE A 251 -11.13 -3.79 9.00
CA PHE A 251 -11.18 -2.67 8.08
C PHE A 251 -10.79 -3.10 6.66
N ARG A 252 -9.66 -3.80 6.51
CA ARG A 252 -9.16 -4.25 5.20
C ARG A 252 -9.97 -5.39 4.60
N GLY A 253 -10.39 -6.37 5.39
CA GLY A 253 -10.95 -7.62 4.90
C GLY A 253 -12.48 -7.66 4.88
N LYS A 254 -13.14 -6.92 5.77
CA LYS A 254 -14.61 -6.92 5.92
C LYS A 254 -15.25 -5.63 5.46
N LEU A 255 -14.71 -4.47 5.86
CA LEU A 255 -15.29 -3.18 5.44
C LEU A 255 -14.94 -2.87 3.97
N LEU A 256 -13.66 -2.93 3.61
CA LEU A 256 -13.20 -2.65 2.24
C LEU A 256 -13.22 -3.85 1.30
N GLY A 257 -13.31 -5.05 1.84
CA GLY A 257 -13.25 -6.30 1.08
C GLY A 257 -11.87 -6.70 0.51
N PRO A 258 -11.73 -7.96 0.08
CA PRO A 258 -10.54 -8.50 -0.58
C PRO A 258 -10.31 -7.85 -1.96
N THR A 259 -9.21 -8.27 -2.62
CA THR A 259 -8.85 -7.71 -3.93
C THR A 259 -9.76 -8.20 -5.06
N ASP A 260 -10.24 -9.44 -4.97
CA ASP A 260 -11.24 -9.98 -5.88
C ASP A 260 -12.64 -9.68 -5.34
N PRO A 261 -13.46 -8.85 -6.02
CA PRO A 261 -14.80 -8.53 -5.56
C PRO A 261 -15.73 -9.76 -5.52
N ASN A 262 -15.44 -10.83 -6.25
CA ASN A 262 -16.23 -12.07 -6.18
C ASN A 262 -16.04 -12.85 -4.87
N GLU A 263 -14.93 -12.60 -4.16
CA GLU A 263 -14.64 -13.19 -2.87
C GLU A 263 -15.05 -12.27 -1.70
N ALA A 264 -15.65 -11.11 -2.01
CA ALA A 264 -15.93 -10.08 -1.03
C ALA A 264 -17.19 -10.36 -0.21
N PRO A 265 -17.22 -10.05 1.11
CA PRO A 265 -18.44 -10.09 1.89
C PRO A 265 -19.52 -9.18 1.28
N GLU A 266 -20.78 -9.61 1.31
CA GLU A 266 -21.91 -8.85 0.73
C GLU A 266 -22.02 -7.42 1.27
N GLU A 267 -21.62 -7.21 2.53
CA GLU A 267 -21.68 -5.90 3.19
C GLU A 267 -20.46 -5.01 2.95
N SER A 268 -19.42 -5.50 2.27
CA SER A 268 -18.22 -4.74 1.97
C SER A 268 -18.44 -3.70 0.87
N ILE A 269 -17.51 -2.73 0.79
CA ILE A 269 -17.45 -1.69 -0.26
C ILE A 269 -16.82 -2.23 -1.54
#